data_AF-A0A8S1QMC9-F1
#
_entry.id   AF-A0A8S1QMC9-F1
#
_cell.length_a   1.000
_cell.length_b   1.000
_cell.length_c   1.000
_cell.angle_alpha   90.00
_cell.angle_beta   90.00
_cell.angle_gamma   90.00
#
_symmetry.space_group_name_H-M   'P 1'
#
loop_
_entity.id
_entity.type
_entity.pdbx_description
1 polymer ?
#
loop_
_entity_poly.entity_id
_entity_poly.type
_entity_poly.pdbx_seq_one_letter_code
_entity_poly.pdbx_strand_id
1 'polypeptide(L)'
;MIDNYNIEQGDQSQYLRNCDSSNGYEINGQIQQDHFFSLYNKAIEKQQKINQKQEEKNEEIKQQSNKIKIDYNSQKILLKKLETHINTILNRHQIDEQLNYERFCNVLVDLGIATKNDHMSIDLWKLLTLGLDLDSVFVGFLFNILVILLEKQLTQSQSIMLLTDVINVELEDQDIPRQMINFEELEELMFRLINKFKLLNVKFIDGSRGQSSQKKENQLCNNIQTNVKKRQIQDTQYTDTINRFEILYEHSKVLQEKKRKLESQIQDDPECLFKPQLTSNQTKRLDNVSTFNRLYQNAESMKMHKQKLKENLNRQREEEELMECTFKPKLTNKQRYSFKPVRGESAIIERMNKARQMKNEKESFYDMEQTNIQNRPHQTVPEPFDLSKRISNSKSMLLNVEIRISKNRKARICIRERDDIEQVIKGFAKAHQLNQDQQNVLKENIKQYIN
;
A
#
# COMPACT_ATOMS: atom_id res chain seq x y z
N MET A 1 26.28 -56.92 -20.20
CA MET A 1 25.54 -56.66 -21.45
C MET A 1 25.09 -55.20 -21.39
N ILE A 2 25.88 -54.32 -22.00
CA ILE A 2 25.61 -52.89 -22.11
C ILE A 2 25.73 -52.59 -23.60
N ASP A 3 24.63 -52.15 -24.21
CA ASP A 3 24.53 -51.89 -25.63
C ASP A 3 25.16 -50.54 -25.96
N ASN A 4 26.13 -50.57 -26.88
CA ASN A 4 26.76 -49.41 -27.51
C ASN A 4 25.78 -48.80 -28.52
N TYR A 5 25.32 -47.58 -28.27
CA TYR A 5 24.64 -46.78 -29.29
C TYR A 5 25.67 -45.96 -30.08
N ASN A 6 25.79 -46.31 -31.36
CA ASN A 6 26.48 -45.55 -32.40
C ASN A 6 25.76 -44.21 -32.62
N ILE A 7 26.52 -43.12 -32.53
CA ILE A 7 26.08 -41.79 -32.96
C ILE A 7 26.58 -41.61 -34.39
N GLU A 8 25.65 -41.64 -35.35
CA GLU A 8 25.90 -41.30 -36.75
C GLU A 8 26.20 -39.80 -36.87
N GLN A 9 27.37 -39.46 -37.42
CA GLN A 9 27.70 -38.10 -37.82
C GLN A 9 26.98 -37.78 -39.13
N GLY A 10 25.90 -37.00 -39.04
CA GLY A 10 25.21 -36.42 -40.19
C GLY A 10 26.01 -35.27 -40.80
N ASP A 11 26.40 -35.45 -42.05
CA ASP A 11 27.13 -34.52 -42.91
C ASP A 11 26.31 -33.23 -43.17
N GLN A 12 26.74 -32.11 -42.58
CA GLN A 12 26.06 -30.79 -42.67
C GLN A 12 26.49 -29.94 -43.87
N SER A 13 27.13 -30.52 -44.89
CA SER A 13 27.81 -29.74 -45.94
C SER A 13 26.97 -29.36 -47.17
N GLN A 14 25.65 -29.61 -47.21
CA GLN A 14 24.85 -29.42 -48.44
C GLN A 14 23.90 -28.21 -48.52
N TYR A 15 23.86 -27.29 -47.55
CA TYR A 15 22.93 -26.15 -47.58
C TYR A 15 23.51 -24.79 -48.02
N LEU A 16 24.68 -24.77 -48.67
CA LEU A 16 25.31 -23.52 -49.16
C LEU A 16 25.49 -23.50 -50.68
N ARG A 17 24.40 -23.61 -51.45
CA ARG A 17 24.40 -23.15 -52.85
C ARG A 17 23.08 -22.48 -53.23
N ASN A 18 23.24 -21.35 -53.91
CA ASN A 18 22.27 -20.60 -54.71
C ASN A 18 21.49 -19.51 -53.98
N CYS A 19 22.12 -18.33 -53.82
CA CYS A 19 21.46 -17.03 -53.74
C CYS A 19 22.35 -15.94 -54.37
N ASP A 20 22.84 -16.15 -55.60
CA ASP A 20 23.35 -15.06 -56.43
C ASP A 20 22.17 -14.41 -57.16
N SER A 21 21.59 -13.39 -56.53
CA SER A 21 20.68 -12.43 -57.18
C SER A 21 21.08 -11.03 -56.74
N SER A 22 22.25 -10.64 -57.23
CA SER A 22 22.76 -9.28 -57.25
C SER A 22 21.96 -8.49 -58.29
N ASN A 23 20.99 -7.70 -57.82
CA ASN A 23 20.53 -6.41 -58.39
C ASN A 23 19.09 -6.15 -57.94
N GLY A 24 18.92 -5.44 -56.83
CA GLY A 24 17.58 -5.00 -56.38
C GLY A 24 17.42 -4.50 -54.94
N TYR A 25 18.50 -4.33 -54.16
CA TYR A 25 18.41 -4.05 -52.72
C TYR A 25 18.86 -2.65 -52.28
N GLU A 26 19.02 -1.68 -53.18
CA GLU A 26 19.44 -0.32 -52.76
C GLU A 26 18.27 0.60 -52.34
N ILE A 27 17.01 0.24 -52.60
CA ILE A 27 15.85 1.12 -52.30
C ILE A 27 15.15 0.76 -50.97
N ASN A 28 15.38 -0.44 -50.41
CA ASN A 28 14.71 -0.88 -49.18
C ASN A 28 15.45 -0.57 -47.86
N GLY A 29 16.69 -0.06 -47.92
CA GLY A 29 17.47 0.30 -46.72
C GLY A 29 16.99 1.59 -46.03
N GLN A 30 16.52 2.57 -46.80
CA GLN A 30 16.07 3.86 -46.27
C GLN A 30 14.74 3.75 -45.51
N ILE A 31 13.79 2.94 -45.99
CA ILE A 31 12.48 2.76 -45.34
C ILE A 31 12.63 2.10 -43.96
N GLN A 32 13.60 1.20 -43.78
CA GLN A 32 13.85 0.55 -42.49
C GLN A 32 14.51 1.50 -41.47
N GLN A 33 15.36 2.42 -41.92
CA GLN A 33 15.99 3.42 -41.05
C GLN A 33 14.96 4.44 -40.54
N ASP A 34 14.05 4.91 -41.39
CA ASP A 34 13.00 5.86 -41.00
C ASP A 34 12.01 5.25 -39.99
N HIS A 35 11.67 3.97 -40.18
CA HIS A 35 10.80 3.26 -39.24
C HIS A 35 11.47 3.06 -37.87
N PHE A 36 12.76 2.70 -37.85
CA PHE A 36 13.51 2.55 -36.61
C PHE A 36 13.66 3.89 -35.87
N PHE A 37 13.95 4.97 -36.59
CA PHE A 37 14.04 6.32 -36.05
C PHE A 37 12.70 6.78 -35.45
N SER A 38 11.58 6.47 -36.11
CA SER A 38 10.23 6.75 -35.59
C SER A 38 9.93 6.00 -34.28
N LEU A 39 10.30 4.72 -34.18
CA LEU A 39 10.12 3.93 -32.96
C LEU A 39 11.01 4.43 -31.81
N TYR A 40 12.26 4.79 -32.11
CA TYR A 40 13.19 5.35 -31.14
C TYR A 40 12.67 6.68 -30.56
N ASN A 41 12.21 7.60 -31.42
CA ASN A 41 11.63 8.87 -30.97
C ASN A 41 10.36 8.66 -30.12
N LYS A 42 9.48 7.71 -30.51
CA LYS A 42 8.32 7.34 -29.68
C LYS A 42 8.71 6.78 -28.31
N ALA A 43 9.80 6.03 -28.22
CA ALA A 43 10.31 5.52 -26.95
C ALA A 43 10.84 6.66 -26.06
N ILE A 44 11.57 7.62 -26.64
CA ILE A 44 12.04 8.82 -25.93
C ILE A 44 10.86 9.66 -25.43
N GLU A 45 9.87 9.95 -26.27
CA GLU A 45 8.67 10.70 -25.86
C GLU A 45 7.91 10.01 -24.73
N LYS A 46 7.80 8.67 -24.79
CA LYS A 46 7.17 7.89 -23.72
C LYS A 46 7.95 8.01 -22.41
N GLN A 47 9.28 7.96 -22.47
CA GLN A 47 10.14 8.12 -21.31
C GLN A 47 10.02 9.53 -20.71
N GLN A 48 9.99 10.57 -21.54
CA GLN A 48 9.79 11.95 -21.10
C GLN A 48 8.44 12.14 -20.41
N LYS A 49 7.36 11.55 -20.95
CA LYS A 49 6.03 11.58 -20.30
C LYS A 49 6.00 10.86 -18.96
N ILE A 50 6.74 9.76 -18.82
CA ILE A 50 6.87 9.05 -17.54
C ILE A 50 7.59 9.93 -16.52
N ASN A 51 8.69 10.58 -16.92
CA ASN A 51 9.44 11.47 -16.04
C ASN A 51 8.59 12.68 -15.60
N GLN A 52 7.90 13.35 -16.53
CA GLN A 52 6.99 14.47 -16.21
C GLN A 52 5.89 14.06 -15.22
N LYS A 53 5.25 12.90 -15.44
CA LYS A 53 4.22 12.40 -14.52
C LYS A 53 4.77 12.08 -13.14
N GLN A 54 6.04 11.68 -13.06
CA GLN A 54 6.70 11.41 -11.79
C GLN A 54 7.07 12.70 -11.05
N GLU A 55 7.50 13.74 -11.76
CA GLU A 55 7.72 15.08 -11.22
C GLU A 55 6.42 15.71 -10.69
N GLU A 56 5.32 15.63 -11.45
CA GLU A 56 3.99 16.08 -11.01
C GLU A 56 3.58 15.39 -9.70
N LYS A 57 3.76 14.07 -9.61
CA LYS A 57 3.45 13.31 -8.39
C LYS A 57 4.34 13.71 -7.20
N ASN A 58 5.61 14.01 -7.45
CA ASN A 58 6.54 14.47 -6.41
C ASN A 58 6.15 15.87 -5.89
N GLU A 59 5.73 16.77 -6.78
CA GLU A 59 5.21 18.08 -6.39
C GLU A 59 3.88 17.98 -5.63
N GLU A 60 2.98 17.07 -6.01
CA GLU A 60 1.77 16.76 -5.22
C GLU A 60 2.13 16.28 -3.81
N ILE A 61 3.12 15.39 -3.67
CA ILE A 61 3.59 14.91 -2.36
C ILE A 61 4.18 16.06 -1.53
N LYS A 62 4.99 16.95 -2.13
CA LYS A 62 5.52 18.14 -1.45
C LYS A 62 4.41 19.11 -1.02
N GLN A 63 3.37 19.28 -1.84
CA GLN A 63 2.23 20.12 -1.49
C GLN A 63 1.39 19.49 -0.37
N GLN A 64 1.22 18.17 -0.36
CA GLN A 64 0.53 17.46 0.71
C GLN A 64 1.32 17.49 2.03
N SER A 65 2.63 17.26 2.00
CA SER A 65 3.47 17.32 3.20
C SER A 65 3.50 18.72 3.83
N ASN A 66 3.45 19.77 3.02
CA ASN A 66 3.34 21.15 3.50
C ASN A 66 1.96 21.49 4.08
N LYS A 67 0.89 20.82 3.63
CA LYS A 67 -0.48 20.97 4.18
C LYS A 67 -0.69 20.18 5.47
N ILE A 68 0.05 19.09 5.68
CA ILE A 68 0.02 18.27 6.90
C ILE A 68 1.15 18.72 7.86
N LYS A 69 1.37 20.02 7.99
CA LYS A 69 2.09 20.52 9.17
C LYS A 69 1.10 20.50 10.33
N ILE A 70 1.13 19.39 11.08
CA ILE A 70 0.42 19.29 12.36
C ILE A 70 0.87 20.51 13.17
N ASP A 71 -0.08 21.37 13.55
CA ASP A 71 0.20 22.57 14.32
C ASP A 71 1.02 22.21 15.56
N TYR A 72 1.96 23.07 15.96
CA TYR A 72 2.84 22.83 17.09
C TYR A 72 2.05 22.48 18.36
N ASN A 73 0.90 23.12 18.57
CA ASN A 73 0.01 22.81 19.70
C ASN A 73 -0.63 21.44 19.58
N SER A 74 -0.99 21.01 18.37
CA SER A 74 -1.55 19.67 18.13
C SER A 74 -0.49 18.60 18.36
N GLN A 75 0.77 18.83 17.96
CA GLN A 75 1.89 17.93 18.30
C GLN A 75 2.09 17.85 19.81
N LYS A 76 2.07 19.00 20.51
CA LYS A 76 2.19 19.04 21.98
C LYS A 76 1.07 18.27 22.69
N ILE A 77 -0.17 18.37 22.19
CA ILE A 77 -1.32 17.63 22.73
C ILE A 77 -1.17 16.12 22.48
N LEU A 78 -0.73 15.71 21.29
CA LEU A 78 -0.49 14.31 20.95
C LEU A 78 0.62 13.72 21.83
N LEU A 79 1.75 14.41 21.96
CA LEU A 79 2.86 14.00 22.82
C LEU A 79 2.41 13.82 24.27
N LYS A 80 1.63 14.77 24.82
CA LYS A 80 1.11 14.66 26.19
C LYS A 80 0.13 13.49 26.37
N LYS A 81 -0.68 13.18 25.34
CA LYS A 81 -1.57 12.01 25.35
C LYS A 81 -0.79 10.69 25.28
N LEU A 82 0.28 10.68 24.50
CA LEU A 82 1.13 9.52 24.33
C LEU A 82 1.91 9.26 25.63
N GLU A 83 2.50 10.29 26.22
CA GLU A 83 3.15 10.26 27.53
C GLU A 83 2.21 9.74 28.63
N THR A 84 0.99 10.27 28.71
CA THR A 84 -0.01 9.78 29.68
C THR A 84 -0.41 8.32 29.45
N HIS A 85 -0.50 7.88 28.19
CA HIS A 85 -0.79 6.49 27.87
C HIS A 85 0.35 5.55 28.25
N ILE A 86 1.60 5.92 27.94
CA ILE A 86 2.81 5.19 28.34
C ILE A 86 2.87 5.07 29.85
N ASN A 87 2.76 6.19 30.58
CA ASN A 87 2.82 6.18 32.04
C ASN A 87 1.70 5.32 32.65
N THR A 88 0.51 5.29 32.04
CA THR A 88 -0.58 4.40 32.49
C THR A 88 -0.21 2.92 32.32
N ILE A 89 0.44 2.56 31.22
CA ILE A 89 0.90 1.18 30.96
C ILE A 89 2.06 0.81 31.88
N LEU A 90 3.07 1.69 32.03
CA LEU A 90 4.20 1.44 32.91
C LEU A 90 3.75 1.25 34.37
N ASN A 91 2.85 2.10 34.85
CA ASN A 91 2.27 1.99 36.20
C ASN A 91 1.46 0.70 36.38
N ARG A 92 0.75 0.24 35.34
CA ARG A 92 0.01 -1.03 35.38
C ARG A 92 0.95 -2.22 35.60
N HIS A 93 2.16 -2.17 35.05
CA HIS A 93 3.15 -3.26 35.14
C HIS A 93 4.12 -3.14 36.32
N GLN A 94 3.95 -2.13 37.19
CA GLN A 94 4.76 -1.90 38.40
C GLN A 94 6.27 -2.02 38.11
N ILE A 95 6.75 -1.26 37.13
CA ILE A 95 8.15 -1.30 36.66
C ILE A 95 9.03 -0.47 37.60
N ASP A 96 8.91 -0.67 38.90
CA ASP A 96 9.63 0.13 39.89
C ASP A 96 10.98 -0.49 40.25
N GLU A 97 11.17 -1.82 40.13
CA GLU A 97 12.40 -2.45 40.67
C GLU A 97 13.10 -3.51 39.82
N GLN A 98 12.55 -3.97 38.70
CA GLN A 98 13.28 -4.73 37.67
C GLN A 98 12.34 -5.06 36.51
N LEU A 99 12.69 -4.60 35.31
CA LEU A 99 12.00 -5.03 34.10
C LEU A 99 12.51 -6.43 33.77
N ASN A 100 11.64 -7.44 33.80
CA ASN A 100 11.97 -8.77 33.27
C ASN A 100 11.39 -8.91 31.85
N TYR A 101 11.88 -9.90 31.10
CA TYR A 101 11.48 -10.09 29.70
C TYR A 101 9.97 -10.22 29.52
N GLU A 102 9.31 -10.92 30.44
CA GLU A 102 7.87 -11.15 30.38
C GLU A 102 7.08 -9.84 30.56
N ARG A 103 7.44 -9.03 31.55
CA ARG A 103 6.85 -7.69 31.76
C ARG A 103 7.11 -6.78 30.57
N PHE A 104 8.32 -6.80 30.02
CA PHE A 104 8.65 -6.04 28.82
C PHE A 104 7.77 -6.45 27.62
N CYS A 105 7.58 -7.75 27.39
CA CYS A 105 6.69 -8.23 26.34
C CYS A 105 5.26 -7.78 26.56
N ASN A 106 4.76 -7.83 27.79
CA ASN A 106 3.41 -7.38 28.10
C ASN A 106 3.24 -5.88 27.88
N VAL A 107 4.24 -5.06 28.19
CA VAL A 107 4.26 -3.62 27.87
C VAL A 107 4.21 -3.38 26.36
N LEU A 108 4.99 -4.12 25.57
CA LEU A 108 4.97 -4.00 24.10
C LEU A 108 3.63 -4.45 23.49
N VAL A 109 3.00 -5.47 24.06
CA VAL A 109 1.67 -5.94 23.65
C VAL A 109 0.60 -4.92 24.01
N ASP A 110 0.66 -4.33 25.21
CA ASP A 110 -0.29 -3.30 25.65
C ASP A 110 -0.18 -2.01 24.82
N LEU A 111 1.03 -1.69 24.33
CA LEU A 111 1.22 -0.61 23.35
C LEU A 111 0.81 -0.98 21.92
N GLY A 112 0.49 -2.24 21.65
CA GLY A 112 0.18 -2.73 20.31
C GLY A 112 1.39 -2.77 19.36
N ILE A 113 2.62 -2.75 19.90
CA ILE A 113 3.87 -2.83 19.12
C ILE A 113 4.17 -4.28 18.73
N ALA A 114 3.93 -5.23 19.64
CA ALA A 114 4.20 -6.64 19.44
C ALA A 114 2.96 -7.51 19.70
N THR A 115 2.96 -8.73 19.15
CA THR A 115 2.03 -9.78 19.57
C THR A 115 2.71 -10.72 20.56
N LYS A 116 1.94 -11.45 21.40
CA LYS A 116 2.48 -12.31 22.47
C LYS A 116 3.54 -13.34 22.02
N ASN A 117 3.62 -13.64 20.72
CA ASN A 117 4.56 -14.63 20.15
C ASN A 117 5.51 -14.01 19.11
N ASP A 118 5.69 -12.68 19.10
CA ASP A 118 6.49 -12.03 18.07
C ASP A 118 7.99 -12.08 18.39
N HIS A 119 8.81 -12.61 17.48
CA HIS A 119 10.27 -12.53 17.54
C HIS A 119 10.80 -11.09 17.68
N MET A 120 9.99 -10.07 17.34
CA MET A 120 10.34 -8.66 17.55
C MET A 120 10.60 -8.33 19.02
N SER A 121 9.81 -8.88 19.95
CA SER A 121 10.01 -8.61 21.38
C SER A 121 11.32 -9.22 21.88
N ILE A 122 11.73 -10.37 21.33
CA ILE A 122 13.02 -11.02 21.61
C ILE A 122 14.16 -10.13 21.12
N ASP A 123 14.10 -9.64 19.89
CA ASP A 123 15.16 -8.80 19.32
C ASP A 123 15.27 -7.45 20.05
N LEU A 124 14.15 -6.81 20.40
CA LEU A 124 14.12 -5.59 21.22
C LEU A 124 14.66 -5.83 22.63
N TRP A 125 14.29 -6.94 23.25
CA TRP A 125 14.80 -7.31 24.57
C TRP A 125 16.29 -7.57 24.53
N LYS A 126 16.77 -8.31 23.52
CA LYS A 126 18.20 -8.52 23.32
C LYS A 126 18.93 -7.20 23.21
N LEU A 127 18.42 -6.24 22.44
CA LEU A 127 19.01 -4.90 22.32
C LEU A 127 19.03 -4.15 23.66
N LEU A 128 17.99 -4.28 24.47
CA LEU A 128 17.95 -3.74 25.83
C LEU A 128 18.96 -4.43 26.77
N THR A 129 19.18 -5.73 26.61
CA THR A 129 20.07 -6.52 27.49
C THR A 129 21.50 -6.68 26.98
N LEU A 130 21.79 -6.21 25.76
CA LEU A 130 23.12 -6.28 25.14
C LEU A 130 24.04 -5.24 25.79
N GLY A 131 24.55 -5.60 26.98
CA GLY A 131 25.78 -5.04 27.52
C GLY A 131 25.66 -3.76 28.35
N LEU A 132 24.47 -3.40 28.80
CA LEU A 132 24.30 -2.25 29.70
C LEU A 132 23.59 -2.70 30.97
N ASP A 133 24.22 -2.52 32.13
CA ASP A 133 23.55 -2.54 33.44
C ASP A 133 22.67 -1.28 33.48
N LEU A 134 21.47 -1.39 32.89
CA LEU A 134 20.61 -0.24 32.69
C LEU A 134 19.79 0.02 33.93
N ASP A 135 20.12 1.13 34.59
CA ASP A 135 19.20 1.77 35.51
C ASP A 135 17.86 2.08 34.80
N SER A 136 16.77 2.06 35.57
CA SER A 136 15.39 2.23 35.09
C SER A 136 15.16 3.47 34.21
N VAL A 137 16.02 4.49 34.34
CA VAL A 137 16.03 5.72 33.56
C VAL A 137 16.29 5.45 32.06
N PHE A 138 17.23 4.56 31.74
CA PHE A 138 17.62 4.30 30.35
C PHE A 138 16.59 3.46 29.59
N VAL A 139 15.84 2.60 30.30
CA VAL A 139 14.72 1.85 29.72
C VAL A 139 13.60 2.81 29.30
N GLY A 140 13.26 3.78 30.15
CA GLY A 140 12.29 4.83 29.81
C GLY A 140 12.74 5.68 28.62
N PHE A 141 14.04 5.95 28.52
CA PHE A 141 14.65 6.69 27.43
C PHE A 141 14.62 5.95 26.08
N LEU A 142 15.05 4.68 26.04
CA LEU A 142 14.95 3.84 24.83
C LEU A 142 13.51 3.70 24.35
N PHE A 143 12.57 3.64 25.29
CA PHE A 143 11.16 3.59 24.99
C PHE A 143 10.65 4.89 24.37
N ASN A 144 11.08 6.05 24.88
CA ASN A 144 10.79 7.35 24.29
C ASN A 144 11.37 7.47 22.86
N ILE A 145 12.56 6.93 22.63
CA ILE A 145 13.17 6.89 21.29
C ILE A 145 12.34 6.00 20.35
N LEU A 146 11.97 4.78 20.78
CA LEU A 146 11.10 3.88 20.01
C LEU A 146 9.76 4.55 19.66
N VAL A 147 9.19 5.31 20.59
CA VAL A 147 7.96 6.08 20.39
C VAL A 147 8.15 7.20 19.37
N ILE A 148 9.25 7.97 19.46
CA ILE A 148 9.59 9.02 18.49
C ILE A 148 9.78 8.43 17.09
N LEU A 149 10.46 7.28 17.00
CA LEU A 149 10.66 6.54 15.77
C LEU A 149 9.34 6.06 15.14
N LEU A 150 8.41 5.59 15.97
CA LEU A 150 7.09 5.14 15.54
C LEU A 150 6.19 6.30 15.08
N GLU A 151 6.29 7.48 15.69
CA GLU A 151 5.41 8.61 15.41
C GLU A 151 5.86 9.45 14.20
N LYS A 152 7.16 9.61 13.96
CA LYS A 152 7.67 10.66 13.05
C LYS A 152 7.88 10.25 11.58
N GLN A 153 7.52 9.04 11.16
CA GLN A 153 7.79 8.54 9.79
C GLN A 153 9.21 8.84 9.30
N LEU A 154 10.19 8.77 10.21
CA LEU A 154 11.58 9.12 9.89
C LEU A 154 12.12 8.16 8.82
N THR A 155 12.93 8.71 7.92
CA THR A 155 13.68 7.86 7.00
C THR A 155 14.70 7.04 7.78
N GLN A 156 15.06 5.86 7.27
CA GLN A 156 16.00 4.94 7.94
C GLN A 156 17.30 5.62 8.38
N SER A 157 17.88 6.47 7.54
CA SER A 157 19.11 7.21 7.88
C SER A 157 18.88 8.22 9.01
N GLN A 158 17.73 8.89 9.04
CA GLN A 158 17.40 9.84 10.11
C GLN A 158 17.11 9.13 11.44
N SER A 159 16.46 7.97 11.40
CA SER A 159 16.23 7.13 12.58
C SER A 159 17.53 6.67 13.21
N ILE A 160 18.47 6.20 12.38
CA ILE A 160 19.80 5.76 12.82
C ILE A 160 20.58 6.94 13.39
N MET A 161 20.66 8.06 12.66
CA MET A 161 21.39 9.25 13.13
C MET A 161 20.82 9.79 14.45
N LEU A 162 19.49 9.89 14.57
CA LEU A 162 18.85 10.31 15.83
C LEU A 162 19.19 9.32 16.96
N LEU A 163 19.10 8.02 16.74
CA LEU A 163 19.44 7.03 17.77
C LEU A 163 20.90 7.13 18.17
N THR A 164 21.80 7.24 17.20
CA THR A 164 23.25 7.32 17.41
C THR A 164 23.60 8.59 18.17
N ASP A 165 23.07 9.75 17.78
CA ASP A 165 23.31 11.01 18.47
C ASP A 165 22.78 10.95 19.91
N VAL A 166 21.60 10.38 20.10
CA VAL A 166 20.94 10.27 21.40
C VAL A 166 21.65 9.26 22.32
N ILE A 167 22.09 8.12 21.79
CA ILE A 167 22.92 7.14 22.51
C ILE A 167 24.28 7.76 22.86
N ASN A 168 24.90 8.50 21.93
CA ASN A 168 26.19 9.13 22.18
C ASN A 168 26.12 10.20 23.27
N VAL A 169 25.05 11.01 23.30
CA VAL A 169 24.83 12.01 24.35
C VAL A 169 24.65 11.33 25.71
N GLU A 170 23.83 10.28 25.78
CA GLU A 170 23.57 9.60 27.05
C GLU A 170 24.79 8.81 27.56
N LEU A 171 25.58 8.21 26.67
CA LEU A 171 26.82 7.52 27.04
C LEU A 171 27.92 8.48 27.48
N GLU A 172 27.96 9.69 26.91
CA GLU A 172 28.86 10.76 27.35
C GLU A 172 28.51 11.24 28.77
N ASP A 173 27.22 11.33 29.10
CA ASP A 173 26.77 11.73 30.44
C ASP A 173 27.06 10.66 31.52
N GLN A 174 27.29 9.40 31.13
CA GLN A 174 27.52 8.26 32.03
C GLN A 174 28.99 7.80 32.12
N ASP A 175 29.94 8.50 31.47
CA ASP A 175 31.36 8.11 31.39
C ASP A 175 31.61 6.66 30.88
N ILE A 176 30.69 6.12 30.09
CA ILE A 176 30.81 4.73 29.57
C ILE A 176 31.73 4.72 28.33
N PRO A 177 32.82 3.94 28.32
CA PRO A 177 33.74 3.92 27.19
C PRO A 177 33.07 3.34 25.93
N ARG A 178 33.12 4.10 24.83
CA ARG A 178 32.53 3.78 23.51
C ARG A 178 32.92 2.41 22.92
N GLN A 179 33.92 1.73 23.47
CA GLN A 179 34.45 0.45 22.97
C GLN A 179 33.60 -0.77 23.33
N MET A 180 32.61 -0.66 24.23
CA MET A 180 31.82 -1.82 24.66
C MET A 180 30.62 -2.16 23.77
N ILE A 181 30.16 -1.24 22.91
CA ILE A 181 28.98 -1.49 22.07
C ILE A 181 29.44 -1.88 20.67
N ASN A 182 29.13 -3.11 20.26
CA ASN A 182 29.37 -3.56 18.90
C ASN A 182 28.38 -2.85 17.96
N PHE A 183 28.81 -1.72 17.39
CA PHE A 183 27.99 -0.89 16.50
C PHE A 183 27.47 -1.67 15.27
N GLU A 184 28.19 -2.70 14.81
CA GLU A 184 27.79 -3.51 13.67
C GLU A 184 26.58 -4.40 14.02
N GLU A 185 26.54 -4.96 15.23
CA GLU A 185 25.39 -5.69 15.76
C GLU A 185 24.19 -4.77 16.00
N LEU A 186 24.43 -3.55 16.51
CA LEU A 186 23.39 -2.55 16.72
C LEU A 186 22.76 -2.11 15.39
N GLU A 187 23.58 -1.83 14.37
CA GLU A 187 23.11 -1.49 13.02
C GLU A 187 22.30 -2.62 12.39
N GLU A 188 22.74 -3.87 12.53
CA GLU A 188 22.02 -5.02 11.99
C GLU A 188 20.66 -5.22 12.68
N LEU A 189 20.61 -5.07 14.01
CA LEU A 189 19.37 -5.18 14.78
C LEU A 189 18.40 -4.04 14.42
N MET A 190 18.91 -2.82 14.31
CA MET A 190 18.13 -1.66 13.85
C MET A 190 17.60 -1.85 12.43
N PHE A 191 18.40 -2.42 11.53
CA PHE A 191 17.96 -2.78 10.19
C PHE A 191 16.81 -3.79 10.20
N ARG A 192 16.89 -4.82 11.05
CA ARG A 192 15.82 -5.81 11.23
C ARG A 192 14.53 -5.17 11.76
N LEU A 193 14.64 -4.29 12.76
CA LEU A 193 13.50 -3.58 13.35
C LEU A 193 12.82 -2.66 12.34
N ILE A 194 13.58 -1.80 11.66
CA ILE A 194 13.05 -0.85 10.67
C ILE A 194 12.32 -1.57 9.53
N ASN A 195 12.87 -2.67 9.02
CA ASN A 195 12.22 -3.46 7.98
C ASN A 195 10.93 -4.12 8.46
N LYS A 196 10.90 -4.59 9.71
CA LYS A 196 9.70 -5.19 10.31
C LYS A 196 8.62 -4.14 10.57
N PHE A 197 8.98 -2.93 11.01
CA PHE A 197 8.04 -1.81 11.13
C PHE A 197 7.47 -1.35 9.79
N LYS A 198 8.30 -1.29 8.73
CA LYS A 198 7.82 -1.04 7.35
C LYS A 198 6.81 -2.09 6.88
N LEU A 199 7.00 -3.35 7.27
CA LEU A 199 6.08 -4.44 6.94
C LEU A 199 4.78 -4.39 7.74
N LEU A 200 4.85 -3.98 9.01
CA LEU A 200 3.67 -3.88 9.87
C LEU A 200 2.69 -2.81 9.40
N ASN A 201 3.16 -1.76 8.71
CA ASN A 201 2.37 -0.78 7.95
C ASN A 201 0.98 -0.57 8.57
N VAL A 202 0.96 -0.31 9.88
CA VAL A 202 -0.26 -0.11 10.66
C VAL A 202 -0.81 1.19 10.13
N LYS A 203 -1.78 1.07 9.21
CA LYS A 203 -2.64 2.18 8.85
C LYS A 203 -3.33 2.59 10.13
N PHE A 204 -2.76 3.55 10.85
CA PHE A 204 -3.52 4.31 11.82
C PHE A 204 -4.70 4.85 11.05
N ILE A 205 -5.88 4.30 11.36
CA ILE A 205 -7.13 4.76 10.80
C ILE A 205 -7.25 6.18 11.31
N ASP A 206 -6.95 7.15 10.46
CA ASP A 206 -7.26 8.55 10.72
C ASP A 206 -8.76 8.62 10.99
N GLY A 207 -9.10 8.71 12.28
CA GLY A 207 -10.43 9.01 12.78
C GLY A 207 -10.78 10.46 12.45
N SER A 208 -10.79 10.83 11.17
CA SER A 208 -11.32 12.11 10.70
C SER A 208 -12.83 12.00 10.60
N ARG A 209 -13.46 12.08 11.77
CA ARG A 209 -14.89 12.35 11.93
C ARG A 209 -15.14 13.80 11.49
N GLY A 210 -15.82 13.96 10.36
CA GLY A 210 -16.21 15.27 9.86
C GLY A 210 -17.18 16.00 10.78
N GLN A 211 -17.07 17.33 10.81
CA GLN A 211 -18.18 18.23 11.04
C GLN A 211 -18.26 19.28 9.92
N SER A 212 -19.43 19.25 9.25
CA SER A 212 -20.23 20.34 8.66
C SER A 212 -20.10 21.70 9.35
N SER A 213 -20.43 22.89 8.81
CA SER A 213 -21.07 23.37 7.59
C SER A 213 -21.06 24.91 7.61
N GLN A 214 -21.05 25.53 6.42
CA GLN A 214 -21.70 26.80 6.01
C GLN A 214 -21.55 28.10 6.84
N LYS A 215 -21.06 29.18 6.18
CA LYS A 215 -21.87 30.38 5.85
C LYS A 215 -21.18 31.32 4.85
N LYS A 216 -22.02 31.87 3.96
CA LYS A 216 -21.77 32.91 2.96
C LYS A 216 -21.56 34.28 3.64
N GLU A 217 -20.73 35.14 3.04
CA GLU A 217 -21.10 36.55 2.78
C GLU A 217 -20.19 37.19 1.72
N ASN A 218 -20.83 37.97 0.85
CA ASN A 218 -20.24 38.82 -0.19
C ASN A 218 -19.61 40.07 0.45
N GLN A 219 -18.49 40.57 -0.08
CA GLN A 219 -18.39 41.96 -0.55
C GLN A 219 -17.04 42.27 -1.22
N LEU A 220 -17.12 43.15 -2.22
CA LEU A 220 -16.07 43.83 -2.97
C LEU A 220 -14.89 44.31 -2.10
N CYS A 221 -13.68 44.27 -2.66
CA CYS A 221 -12.90 45.48 -2.89
C CYS A 221 -11.72 45.27 -3.87
N ASN A 222 -11.48 46.32 -4.65
CA ASN A 222 -10.49 46.47 -5.70
C ASN A 222 -9.05 46.57 -5.16
N ASN A 223 -8.11 46.34 -6.08
CA ASN A 223 -6.75 46.93 -6.17
C ASN A 223 -5.91 47.03 -4.90
N ILE A 224 -4.74 46.38 -4.90
CA ILE A 224 -3.46 47.03 -4.59
C ILE A 224 -2.34 46.26 -5.28
N GLN A 225 -1.57 47.01 -6.07
CA GLN A 225 -0.31 46.63 -6.69
C GLN A 225 0.81 46.53 -5.64
N THR A 226 1.91 45.90 -6.06
CA THR A 226 3.28 46.06 -5.51
C THR A 226 3.57 45.35 -4.18
N ASN A 227 4.44 44.33 -4.19
CA ASN A 227 5.89 44.51 -4.23
C ASN A 227 6.61 43.16 -4.13
N VAL A 228 7.43 42.92 -5.15
CA VAL A 228 8.39 41.83 -5.24
C VAL A 228 9.54 42.13 -4.27
N LYS A 229 9.68 41.34 -3.20
CA LYS A 229 10.97 41.20 -2.49
C LYS A 229 11.56 39.83 -2.81
N LYS A 230 12.49 39.85 -3.77
CA LYS A 230 13.44 38.77 -4.06
C LYS A 230 14.23 38.47 -2.78
N ARG A 231 14.04 37.28 -2.20
CA ARG A 231 15.08 36.65 -1.38
C ARG A 231 15.86 35.72 -2.31
N GLN A 232 17.09 36.11 -2.57
CA GLN A 232 18.14 35.24 -3.10
C GLN A 232 18.31 34.09 -2.10
N ILE A 233 17.84 32.91 -2.48
CA ILE A 233 18.34 31.65 -1.94
C ILE A 233 19.25 31.12 -3.03
N GLN A 234 20.52 31.01 -2.68
CA GLN A 234 21.60 30.63 -3.56
C GLN A 234 21.36 29.21 -4.08
N ASP A 235 21.60 29.07 -5.38
CA ASP A 235 21.61 27.83 -6.13
C ASP A 235 22.66 26.86 -5.58
N THR A 236 22.19 25.76 -5.01
CA THR A 236 22.92 24.48 -4.96
C THR A 236 21.99 23.39 -5.46
N GLN A 237 21.63 23.45 -6.75
CA GLN A 237 20.93 22.37 -7.47
C GLN A 237 21.75 21.92 -8.67
N TYR A 238 22.80 21.15 -8.40
CA TYR A 238 23.55 20.29 -9.30
C TYR A 238 24.27 19.35 -8.34
N THR A 239 23.77 18.16 -8.01
CA THR A 239 23.71 16.95 -8.83
C THR A 239 22.86 15.95 -8.06
N ASP A 240 21.79 15.38 -8.62
CA ASP A 240 21.25 14.09 -8.12
C ASP A 240 20.22 13.48 -9.07
N THR A 241 20.49 13.55 -10.37
CA THR A 241 20.13 12.45 -11.27
C THR A 241 21.25 11.41 -11.21
N ILE A 242 21.64 10.97 -10.01
CA ILE A 242 22.42 9.73 -9.89
C ILE A 242 21.60 8.68 -10.63
N ASN A 243 22.23 8.12 -11.64
CA ASN A 243 21.59 7.30 -12.65
C ASN A 243 20.89 6.15 -11.92
N ARG A 244 19.55 6.08 -11.95
CA ARG A 244 18.80 4.99 -11.32
C ARG A 244 19.31 3.60 -11.73
N PHE A 245 19.90 3.51 -12.93
CA PHE A 245 20.60 2.33 -13.43
C PHE A 245 21.82 1.93 -12.59
N GLU A 246 22.57 2.91 -12.08
CA GLU A 246 23.74 2.71 -11.23
C GLU A 246 23.33 2.16 -9.86
N ILE A 247 22.27 2.72 -9.27
CA ILE A 247 21.68 2.21 -8.01
C ILE A 247 21.17 0.77 -8.19
N LEU A 248 20.47 0.48 -9.30
CA LEU A 248 19.99 -0.87 -9.60
C LEU A 248 21.13 -1.85 -9.86
N TYR A 249 22.19 -1.39 -10.52
CA TYR A 249 23.38 -2.18 -10.81
C TYR A 249 24.12 -2.55 -9.51
N GLU A 250 24.36 -1.57 -8.63
CA GLU A 250 24.96 -1.83 -7.31
C GLU A 250 24.12 -2.78 -6.47
N HIS A 251 22.80 -2.59 -6.44
CA HIS A 251 21.89 -3.50 -5.73
C HIS A 251 21.93 -4.94 -6.30
N SER A 252 22.03 -5.08 -7.62
CA SER A 252 22.16 -6.40 -8.26
C SER A 252 23.48 -7.09 -7.90
N LYS A 253 24.57 -6.32 -7.79
CA LYS A 253 25.89 -6.82 -7.40
C LYS A 253 25.89 -7.32 -5.95
N VAL A 254 25.26 -6.57 -5.03
CA VAL A 254 25.08 -6.97 -3.63
C VAL A 254 24.27 -8.27 -3.51
N LEU A 255 23.17 -8.41 -4.25
CA LEU A 255 22.37 -9.64 -4.25
C LEU A 255 23.17 -10.84 -4.77
N GLN A 256 23.96 -10.65 -5.81
CA GLN A 256 24.79 -11.70 -6.38
C GLN A 256 25.90 -12.15 -5.42
N GLU A 257 26.52 -11.21 -4.70
CA GLU A 257 27.51 -11.51 -3.68
C GLU A 257 26.89 -12.23 -2.47
N LYS A 258 25.71 -11.79 -2.02
CA LYS A 258 24.96 -12.47 -0.94
C LYS A 258 24.59 -13.90 -1.33
N LYS A 259 24.19 -14.13 -2.59
CA LYS A 259 23.91 -15.47 -3.11
C LYS A 259 25.17 -16.34 -3.09
N ARG A 260 26.32 -15.81 -3.53
CA ARG A 260 27.59 -16.53 -3.51
C ARG A 260 28.04 -16.90 -2.09
N LYS A 261 27.87 -15.99 -1.12
CA LYS A 261 28.18 -16.25 0.30
C LYS A 261 27.26 -17.33 0.90
N LEU A 262 25.97 -17.34 0.53
CA LEU A 262 25.05 -18.37 0.98
C LEU A 262 25.41 -19.74 0.38
N GLU A 263 25.78 -19.77 -0.91
CA GLU A 263 26.23 -20.99 -1.59
C GLU A 263 27.54 -21.53 -1.00
N SER A 264 28.49 -20.67 -0.62
CA SER A 264 29.71 -21.11 0.08
C SER A 264 29.41 -21.63 1.48
N GLN A 265 28.55 -20.96 2.25
CA GLN A 265 28.11 -21.46 3.57
C GLN A 265 27.43 -22.83 3.48
N ILE A 266 26.60 -23.06 2.44
CA ILE A 266 25.96 -24.36 2.20
C ILE A 266 27.00 -25.43 1.80
N GLN A 267 28.10 -25.06 1.14
CA GLN A 267 29.19 -25.99 0.82
C GLN A 267 30.09 -26.29 2.03
N ASP A 268 30.32 -25.30 2.89
CA ASP A 268 31.23 -25.39 4.03
C ASP A 268 30.61 -26.07 5.26
N ASP A 269 29.28 -26.23 5.31
CA ASP A 269 28.56 -27.04 6.31
C ASP A 269 28.27 -28.46 5.78
N PRO A 270 29.19 -29.44 5.97
CA PRO A 270 28.94 -30.84 5.60
C PRO A 270 27.81 -31.49 6.41
N GLU A 271 27.30 -30.82 7.45
CA GLU A 271 26.18 -31.29 8.29
C GLU A 271 24.81 -30.91 7.72
N CYS A 272 24.72 -30.05 6.69
CA CYS A 272 23.46 -29.76 5.99
C CYS A 272 23.09 -30.86 4.97
N LEU A 273 23.24 -32.14 5.38
CA LEU A 273 22.85 -33.35 4.64
C LEU A 273 21.38 -33.71 4.84
N PHE A 274 20.52 -32.74 5.19
CA PHE A 274 19.08 -32.96 5.23
C PHE A 274 18.55 -33.09 3.79
N LYS A 275 18.72 -34.28 3.22
CA LYS A 275 17.95 -34.75 2.08
C LYS A 275 16.64 -35.20 2.67
N PRO A 276 15.53 -34.43 2.55
CA PRO A 276 14.25 -34.90 3.06
C PRO A 276 14.01 -36.29 2.48
N GLN A 277 13.97 -37.29 3.35
CA GLN A 277 13.57 -38.64 2.96
C GLN A 277 12.10 -38.52 2.57
N LEU A 278 11.87 -38.31 1.28
CA LEU A 278 10.55 -38.43 0.67
C LEU A 278 10.13 -39.87 0.91
N THR A 279 9.33 -40.09 1.95
CA THR A 279 8.69 -41.39 2.18
C THR A 279 7.84 -41.68 0.95
N SER A 280 8.38 -42.50 0.04
CA SER A 280 7.71 -42.89 -1.22
C SER A 280 6.46 -43.72 -0.97
N ASN A 281 6.20 -44.08 0.29
CA ASN A 281 4.93 -44.57 0.80
C ASN A 281 3.92 -43.42 0.91
N GLN A 282 3.70 -42.70 -0.21
CA GLN A 282 2.40 -42.07 -0.42
C GLN A 282 1.40 -43.22 -0.50
N THR A 283 0.80 -43.52 0.65
CA THR A 283 -0.37 -44.36 0.76
C THR A 283 -1.30 -43.96 -0.39
N LYS A 284 -1.54 -44.88 -1.33
CA LYS A 284 -2.62 -44.79 -2.31
C LYS A 284 -3.91 -44.71 -1.50
N ARG A 285 -4.23 -43.53 -0.96
CA ARG A 285 -5.50 -43.30 -0.29
C ARG A 285 -6.52 -43.38 -1.40
N LEU A 286 -7.30 -44.46 -1.36
CA LEU A 286 -8.45 -44.80 -2.21
C LEU A 286 -9.60 -43.80 -2.07
N ASP A 287 -9.32 -42.56 -1.69
CA ASP A 287 -10.31 -41.51 -1.65
C ASP A 287 -10.42 -40.99 -3.09
N ASN A 288 -11.35 -41.57 -3.86
CA ASN A 288 -11.80 -41.10 -5.18
C ASN A 288 -12.38 -39.66 -5.16
N VAL A 289 -12.13 -38.89 -4.11
CA VAL A 289 -12.53 -37.51 -3.98
C VAL A 289 -11.47 -36.67 -4.68
N SER A 290 -11.87 -36.02 -5.78
CA SER A 290 -11.04 -35.05 -6.51
C SER A 290 -10.29 -34.14 -5.54
N THR A 291 -8.97 -33.97 -5.74
CA THR A 291 -8.11 -33.09 -4.93
C THR A 291 -8.72 -31.70 -4.73
N PHE A 292 -9.44 -31.21 -5.75
CA PHE A 292 -10.19 -29.96 -5.70
C PHE A 292 -11.25 -29.96 -4.58
N ASN A 293 -12.07 -31.01 -4.49
CA ASN A 293 -13.11 -31.13 -3.46
C ASN A 293 -12.50 -31.19 -2.06
N ARG A 294 -11.36 -31.90 -1.90
CA ARG A 294 -10.66 -31.97 -0.61
C ARG A 294 -10.11 -30.60 -0.18
N LEU A 295 -9.51 -29.85 -1.11
CA LEU A 295 -9.03 -28.49 -0.84
C LEU A 295 -10.18 -27.53 -0.53
N TYR A 296 -11.29 -27.64 -1.26
CA TYR A 296 -12.49 -26.84 -1.03
C TYR A 296 -13.09 -27.11 0.36
N GLN A 297 -13.27 -28.37 0.74
CA GLN A 297 -13.75 -28.76 2.08
C GLN A 297 -12.81 -28.29 3.19
N ASN A 298 -11.49 -28.33 2.96
CA ASN A 298 -10.52 -27.81 3.92
C ASN A 298 -10.59 -26.28 4.05
N ALA A 299 -10.77 -25.56 2.94
CA ALA A 299 -10.97 -24.12 2.96
C ALA A 299 -12.25 -23.72 3.69
N GLU A 300 -13.36 -24.44 3.47
CA GLU A 300 -14.61 -24.23 4.20
C GLU A 300 -14.48 -24.53 5.69
N SER A 301 -13.83 -25.63 6.06
CA SER A 301 -13.63 -26.00 7.47
C SER A 301 -12.75 -24.97 8.19
N MET A 302 -11.67 -24.48 7.54
CA MET A 302 -10.84 -23.40 8.06
C MET A 302 -11.62 -22.09 8.23
N LYS A 303 -12.49 -21.75 7.26
CA LYS A 303 -13.35 -20.56 7.33
C LYS A 303 -14.31 -20.64 8.51
N MET A 304 -15.01 -21.77 8.68
CA MET A 304 -15.92 -22.02 9.79
C MET A 304 -15.20 -21.99 11.14
N HIS A 305 -14.02 -22.59 11.23
CA HIS A 305 -13.20 -22.56 12.45
C HIS A 305 -12.79 -21.12 12.82
N LYS A 306 -12.35 -20.33 11.84
CA LYS A 306 -11.98 -18.92 12.05
C LYS A 306 -13.18 -18.07 12.49
N GLN A 307 -14.35 -18.31 11.93
CA GLN A 307 -15.57 -17.63 12.33
C GLN A 307 -15.95 -17.96 13.78
N LYS A 308 -15.95 -19.25 14.15
CA LYS A 308 -16.23 -19.69 15.52
C LYS A 308 -15.25 -19.10 16.54
N LEU A 309 -13.96 -19.02 16.20
CA LEU A 309 -12.96 -18.39 17.05
C LEU A 309 -13.25 -16.89 17.26
N LYS A 310 -13.65 -16.18 16.21
CA LYS A 310 -14.02 -14.76 16.29
C LYS A 310 -15.26 -14.54 17.14
N GLU A 311 -16.29 -15.39 17.00
CA GLU A 311 -17.50 -15.33 17.83
C GLU A 311 -17.20 -15.60 19.30
N ASN A 312 -16.33 -16.58 19.61
CA ASN A 312 -15.89 -16.84 20.97
C ASN A 312 -15.11 -15.67 21.59
N LEU A 313 -14.21 -15.04 20.84
CA LEU A 313 -13.46 -13.86 21.31
C LEU A 313 -14.39 -12.67 21.58
N ASN A 314 -15.38 -12.44 20.70
CA ASN A 314 -16.37 -11.40 20.93
C ASN A 314 -17.21 -11.69 22.18
N ARG A 315 -17.64 -12.94 22.38
CA ARG A 315 -18.38 -13.34 23.58
C ARG A 315 -17.56 -13.14 24.85
N GLN A 316 -16.28 -13.54 24.85
CA GLN A 316 -15.38 -13.30 25.99
C GLN A 316 -15.23 -11.82 26.30
N ARG A 317 -15.07 -10.98 25.26
CA ARG A 317 -15.02 -9.52 25.45
C ARG A 317 -16.32 -8.98 26.04
N GLU A 318 -17.48 -9.42 25.56
CA GLU A 318 -18.77 -9.02 26.11
C GLU A 318 -18.93 -9.44 27.58
N GLU A 319 -18.45 -10.63 27.96
CA GLU A 319 -18.44 -11.11 29.34
C GLU A 319 -17.49 -10.30 30.23
N GLU A 320 -16.28 -9.98 29.75
CA GLU A 320 -15.31 -9.11 30.43
C GLU A 320 -15.88 -7.70 30.63
N GLU A 321 -16.46 -7.09 29.59
CA GLU A 321 -17.11 -5.79 29.66
C GLU A 321 -18.28 -5.78 30.66
N LEU A 322 -19.03 -6.88 30.76
CA LEU A 322 -20.13 -7.04 31.73
C LEU A 322 -19.60 -7.15 33.17
N MET A 323 -18.49 -7.88 33.38
CA MET A 323 -17.85 -8.02 34.69
C MET A 323 -17.18 -6.71 35.16
N GLU A 324 -16.56 -5.98 34.24
CA GLU A 324 -15.94 -4.67 34.51
C GLU A 324 -16.97 -3.54 34.69
N CYS A 325 -18.24 -3.78 34.37
CA CYS A 325 -19.33 -2.83 34.56
C CYS A 325 -19.65 -2.64 36.05
N THR A 326 -18.77 -1.92 36.75
CA THR A 326 -18.91 -1.51 38.16
C THR A 326 -19.91 -0.37 38.34
N PHE A 327 -20.48 0.15 37.26
CA PHE A 327 -21.51 1.18 37.27
C PHE A 327 -22.81 0.63 37.85
N LYS A 328 -22.91 0.69 39.17
CA LYS A 328 -24.16 0.50 39.92
C LYS A 328 -24.76 1.88 40.17
N PRO A 329 -25.58 2.41 39.26
CA PRO A 329 -26.21 3.70 39.50
C PRO A 329 -26.99 3.58 40.81
N LYS A 330 -26.64 4.44 41.78
CA LYS A 330 -27.44 4.57 43.01
C LYS A 330 -28.78 5.13 42.58
N LEU A 331 -29.76 4.24 42.38
CA LEU A 331 -31.14 4.59 42.10
C LEU A 331 -31.70 5.25 43.35
N THR A 332 -31.46 6.55 43.50
CA THR A 332 -32.15 7.33 44.52
C THR A 332 -33.62 7.32 44.13
N ASN A 333 -34.50 6.85 45.02
CA ASN A 333 -35.97 6.89 44.90
C ASN A 333 -36.56 8.33 44.85
N LYS A 334 -35.79 9.30 44.34
CA LYS A 334 -36.29 10.62 43.99
C LYS A 334 -37.27 10.40 42.84
N GLN A 335 -38.51 10.83 43.09
CA GLN A 335 -39.68 10.79 42.22
C GLN A 335 -39.30 10.74 40.75
N ARG A 336 -39.92 9.82 40.00
CA ARG A 336 -39.81 9.67 38.54
C ARG A 336 -39.93 11.05 37.89
N TYR A 337 -38.80 11.74 37.69
CA TYR A 337 -38.76 12.94 36.89
C TYR A 337 -39.12 12.44 35.50
N SER A 338 -40.33 12.75 35.04
CA SER A 338 -40.68 12.54 33.64
C SER A 338 -39.71 13.40 32.84
N PHE A 339 -38.64 12.79 32.33
CA PHE A 339 -37.75 13.46 31.41
C PHE A 339 -38.63 13.96 30.28
N LYS A 340 -38.79 15.28 30.19
CA LYS A 340 -39.46 15.87 29.04
C LYS A 340 -38.59 15.48 27.84
N PRO A 341 -39.16 14.81 26.82
CA PRO A 341 -38.39 14.35 25.68
C PRO A 341 -37.59 15.51 25.10
N VAL A 342 -36.30 15.29 24.88
CA VAL A 342 -35.42 16.35 24.38
C VAL A 342 -35.92 16.72 22.99
N ARG A 343 -36.16 18.02 22.74
CA ARG A 343 -36.71 18.47 21.46
C ARG A 343 -35.81 18.01 20.31
N GLY A 344 -36.32 17.12 19.46
CA GLY A 344 -35.58 16.54 18.34
C GLY A 344 -34.93 15.18 18.60
N GLU A 345 -35.15 14.57 19.76
CA GLU A 345 -34.66 13.22 20.10
C GLU A 345 -35.09 12.18 19.06
N SER A 346 -36.36 12.19 18.64
CA SER A 346 -36.87 11.30 17.59
C SER A 346 -36.10 11.44 16.27
N ALA A 347 -35.79 12.68 15.86
CA ALA A 347 -35.04 12.95 14.64
C ALA A 347 -33.56 12.54 14.74
N ILE A 348 -32.99 12.52 15.95
CA ILE A 348 -31.63 12.00 16.18
C ILE A 348 -31.65 10.47 16.10
N ILE A 349 -32.59 9.81 16.78
CA ILE A 349 -32.77 8.37 16.76
C ILE A 349 -33.03 7.88 15.34
N GLU A 350 -33.90 8.55 14.59
CA GLU A 350 -34.22 8.22 13.19
C GLU A 350 -32.98 8.35 12.29
N ARG A 351 -32.20 9.44 12.42
CA ARG A 351 -30.93 9.60 11.68
C ARG A 351 -29.93 8.50 12.00
N MET A 352 -29.82 8.11 13.27
CA MET A 352 -28.92 7.04 13.70
C MET A 352 -29.37 5.68 13.16
N ASN A 353 -30.68 5.39 13.19
CA ASN A 353 -31.25 4.16 12.65
C ASN A 353 -31.07 4.09 11.13
N LYS A 354 -31.30 5.19 10.41
CA LYS A 354 -31.06 5.31 8.97
C LYS A 354 -29.59 5.06 8.63
N ALA A 355 -28.65 5.63 9.39
CA ALA A 355 -27.22 5.40 9.19
C ALA A 355 -26.83 3.94 9.42
N ARG A 356 -27.43 3.27 10.42
CA ARG A 356 -27.24 1.83 10.66
C ARG A 356 -27.79 0.97 9.51
N GLN A 357 -29.00 1.28 9.01
CA GLN A 357 -29.57 0.59 7.85
C GLN A 357 -28.68 0.73 6.61
N MET A 358 -28.26 1.95 6.26
CA MET A 358 -27.38 2.16 5.11
C MET A 358 -26.04 1.43 5.24
N LYS A 359 -25.50 1.34 6.46
CA LYS A 359 -24.28 0.56 6.74
C LYS A 359 -24.53 -0.93 6.50
N ASN A 360 -25.60 -1.48 7.05
CA ASN A 360 -25.94 -2.91 6.91
C ASN A 360 -26.25 -3.27 5.46
N GLU A 361 -26.97 -2.42 4.72
CA GLU A 361 -27.24 -2.59 3.28
C GLU A 361 -25.93 -2.64 2.50
N LYS A 362 -25.00 -1.72 2.79
CA LYS A 362 -23.69 -1.67 2.13
C LYS A 362 -22.84 -2.90 2.45
N GLU A 363 -22.80 -3.36 3.70
CA GLU A 363 -22.11 -4.61 4.08
C GLU A 363 -22.73 -5.82 3.36
N SER A 364 -24.06 -5.94 3.36
CA SER A 364 -24.76 -7.02 2.66
C SER A 364 -24.53 -7.03 1.14
N PHE A 365 -24.41 -5.84 0.53
CA PHE A 365 -24.08 -5.70 -0.89
C PHE A 365 -22.70 -6.30 -1.20
N TYR A 366 -21.67 -6.00 -0.39
CA TYR A 366 -20.33 -6.54 -0.62
C TYR A 366 -20.24 -8.04 -0.33
N ASP A 367 -20.96 -8.54 0.67
CA ASP A 367 -21.01 -9.99 0.93
C ASP A 367 -21.68 -10.73 -0.24
N MET A 368 -22.73 -10.16 -0.82
CA MET A 368 -23.39 -10.69 -2.01
C MET A 368 -22.49 -10.60 -3.25
N GLU A 369 -21.73 -9.51 -3.42
CA GLU A 369 -20.78 -9.36 -4.52
C GLU A 369 -19.64 -10.38 -4.40
N GLN A 370 -19.10 -10.59 -3.20
CA GLN A 370 -18.07 -11.60 -2.96
C GLN A 370 -18.56 -13.02 -3.22
N THR A 371 -19.76 -13.37 -2.75
CA THR A 371 -20.36 -14.67 -3.03
C THR A 371 -20.63 -14.85 -4.52
N ASN A 372 -21.09 -13.81 -5.22
CA ASN A 372 -21.23 -13.83 -6.68
C ASN A 372 -19.88 -14.01 -7.39
N ILE A 373 -18.80 -13.40 -6.92
CA ILE A 373 -17.46 -13.60 -7.48
C ILE A 373 -16.96 -15.03 -7.24
N GLN A 374 -17.24 -15.62 -6.08
CA GLN A 374 -16.85 -17.00 -5.75
C GLN A 374 -17.70 -18.03 -6.50
N ASN A 375 -18.99 -17.75 -6.70
CA ASN A 375 -19.94 -18.62 -7.40
C ASN A 375 -19.93 -18.42 -8.91
N ARG A 376 -19.26 -17.37 -9.43
CA ARG A 376 -18.98 -17.29 -10.86
C ARG A 376 -18.18 -18.55 -11.19
N PRO A 377 -18.67 -19.41 -12.10
CA PRO A 377 -17.88 -20.54 -12.53
C PRO A 377 -16.55 -19.97 -12.98
N HIS A 378 -15.46 -20.34 -12.27
CA HIS A 378 -14.14 -19.92 -12.67
C HIS A 378 -13.95 -20.42 -14.09
N GLN A 379 -14.05 -19.52 -15.06
CA GLN A 379 -13.59 -19.76 -16.41
C GLN A 379 -12.07 -19.76 -16.27
N THR A 380 -11.54 -20.92 -15.83
CA THR A 380 -10.15 -21.14 -15.38
C THR A 380 -9.14 -21.00 -16.50
N VAL A 381 -9.61 -20.79 -17.71
CA VAL A 381 -8.78 -20.46 -18.86
C VAL A 381 -9.28 -19.10 -19.34
N PRO A 382 -8.55 -18.00 -19.08
CA PRO A 382 -8.74 -16.80 -19.86
C PRO A 382 -8.72 -17.25 -21.32
N GLU A 383 -9.83 -17.03 -22.03
CA GLU A 383 -9.88 -17.35 -23.46
C GLU A 383 -8.61 -16.75 -24.07
N PRO A 384 -7.79 -17.55 -24.79
CA PRO A 384 -6.53 -17.06 -25.32
C PRO A 384 -6.80 -15.75 -26.04
N PHE A 385 -6.04 -14.72 -25.68
CA PHE A 385 -6.19 -13.39 -26.26
C PHE A 385 -6.11 -13.51 -27.77
N ASP A 386 -7.28 -13.47 -28.40
CA ASP A 386 -7.42 -13.67 -29.83
C ASP A 386 -7.74 -12.32 -30.45
N LEU A 387 -6.70 -11.68 -30.98
CA LEU A 387 -6.82 -10.45 -31.74
C LEU A 387 -7.70 -10.62 -32.98
N SER A 388 -7.90 -11.84 -33.48
CA SER A 388 -8.75 -12.10 -34.65
C SER A 388 -10.25 -12.03 -34.32
N LYS A 389 -10.64 -12.36 -33.07
CA LYS A 389 -12.00 -12.14 -32.56
C LYS A 389 -12.29 -10.68 -32.24
N ARG A 390 -11.26 -9.82 -32.25
CA ARG A 390 -11.47 -8.39 -32.24
C ARG A 390 -12.08 -8.03 -33.58
N ILE A 391 -13.40 -8.10 -33.67
CA ILE A 391 -14.17 -7.60 -34.81
C ILE A 391 -13.67 -6.18 -34.99
N SER A 392 -12.83 -5.97 -36.01
CA SER A 392 -12.47 -4.64 -36.44
C SER A 392 -13.80 -4.08 -36.90
N ASN A 393 -14.47 -3.33 -36.03
CA ASN A 393 -15.63 -2.56 -36.43
C ASN A 393 -15.09 -1.43 -37.31
N SER A 394 -14.64 -1.78 -38.52
CA SER A 394 -14.22 -0.92 -39.62
C SER A 394 -15.46 -0.29 -40.26
N LYS A 395 -16.45 0.04 -39.44
CA LYS A 395 -17.51 0.94 -39.84
C LYS A 395 -16.84 2.26 -40.20
N SER A 396 -17.03 2.68 -41.44
CA SER A 396 -16.65 3.99 -41.96
C SER A 396 -17.18 5.07 -41.04
N MET A 397 -16.34 6.08 -40.79
CA MET A 397 -16.72 7.25 -40.00
C MET A 397 -17.61 8.13 -40.87
N LEU A 398 -18.86 8.35 -40.45
CA LEU A 398 -19.79 9.24 -41.15
C LEU A 398 -19.52 10.70 -40.78
N LEU A 399 -19.33 10.95 -39.48
CA LEU A 399 -19.27 12.31 -38.95
C LEU A 399 -18.30 12.39 -37.77
N ASN A 400 -17.49 13.44 -37.74
CA ASN A 400 -16.61 13.77 -36.63
C ASN A 400 -16.81 15.24 -36.26
N VAL A 401 -17.47 15.49 -35.13
CA VAL A 401 -17.84 16.85 -34.70
C VAL A 401 -17.14 17.17 -33.38
N GLU A 402 -16.47 18.32 -33.35
CA GLU A 402 -15.87 18.87 -32.14
C GLU A 402 -16.88 19.76 -31.41
N ILE A 403 -17.33 19.31 -30.24
CA ILE A 403 -18.33 19.97 -29.41
C ILE A 403 -17.62 20.70 -28.28
N ARG A 404 -17.95 21.98 -28.11
CA ARG A 404 -17.50 22.77 -26.95
C ARG A 404 -18.45 22.53 -25.77
N ILE A 405 -18.00 21.78 -24.77
CA ILE A 405 -18.80 21.45 -23.56
C ILE A 405 -18.80 22.63 -22.58
N SER A 406 -17.66 23.32 -22.44
CA SER A 406 -17.54 24.51 -21.60
C SER A 406 -16.51 25.49 -22.21
N LYS A 407 -16.34 26.67 -21.61
CA LYS A 407 -15.40 27.71 -22.12
C LYS A 407 -13.99 27.14 -22.41
N ASN A 408 -13.54 26.18 -21.61
CA ASN A 408 -12.19 25.60 -21.69
C ASN A 408 -12.18 24.11 -22.02
N ARG A 409 -13.33 23.49 -22.33
CA ARG A 409 -13.40 22.05 -22.63
C ARG A 409 -14.05 21.82 -23.98
N LYS A 410 -13.34 21.08 -24.83
CA LYS A 410 -13.82 20.57 -26.11
C LYS A 410 -13.71 19.06 -26.11
N ALA A 411 -14.65 18.39 -26.77
CA ALA A 411 -14.65 16.95 -26.93
C ALA A 411 -15.12 16.60 -28.34
N ARG A 412 -14.64 15.48 -28.87
CA ARG A 412 -14.99 15.02 -30.21
C ARG A 412 -15.96 13.87 -30.11
N ILE A 413 -17.05 13.93 -30.87
CA ILE A 413 -17.97 12.83 -31.07
C ILE A 413 -17.77 12.29 -32.48
N CYS A 414 -17.58 10.97 -32.59
CA CYS A 414 -17.46 10.30 -33.87
C CYS A 414 -18.68 9.39 -34.05
N ILE A 415 -19.39 9.55 -35.16
CA ILE A 415 -20.54 8.73 -35.54
C ILE A 415 -20.11 7.88 -36.72
N ARG A 416 -20.34 6.56 -36.64
CA ARG A 416 -20.03 5.62 -37.71
C ARG A 416 -21.29 5.13 -38.39
N GLU A 417 -21.13 4.50 -39.55
CA GLU A 417 -22.26 3.89 -40.25
C GLU A 417 -23.02 2.89 -39.37
N ARG A 418 -24.35 3.00 -39.37
CA ARG A 418 -25.30 2.16 -38.61
C ARG A 418 -25.16 2.27 -37.09
N ASP A 419 -24.57 3.33 -36.56
CA ASP A 419 -24.65 3.61 -35.13
C ASP A 419 -26.01 4.25 -34.80
N ASP A 420 -26.60 3.85 -33.67
CA ASP A 420 -27.79 4.50 -33.13
C ASP A 420 -27.38 5.84 -32.51
N ILE A 421 -27.83 6.93 -33.14
CA ILE A 421 -27.51 8.31 -32.75
C ILE A 421 -27.89 8.56 -31.29
N GLU A 422 -29.01 8.02 -30.80
CA GLU A 422 -29.45 8.25 -29.42
C GLU A 422 -28.51 7.60 -28.42
N GLN A 423 -28.03 6.38 -28.72
CA GLN A 423 -27.07 5.68 -27.86
C GLN A 423 -25.70 6.35 -27.85
N VAL A 424 -25.22 6.82 -29.01
CA VAL A 424 -23.93 7.53 -29.10
C VAL A 424 -24.00 8.83 -28.29
N ILE A 425 -25.08 9.60 -28.42
CA ILE A 425 -25.29 10.83 -27.64
C ILE A 425 -25.40 10.52 -26.15
N LYS A 426 -26.17 9.50 -25.75
CA LYS A 426 -26.31 9.10 -24.35
C LYS A 426 -24.97 8.67 -23.73
N GLY A 427 -24.17 7.90 -24.48
CA GLY A 427 -22.83 7.49 -24.07
C GLY A 427 -21.89 8.69 -23.92
N PHE A 428 -21.89 9.60 -24.89
CA PHE A 428 -21.11 10.83 -24.86
C PHE A 428 -21.51 11.73 -23.69
N ALA A 429 -22.82 11.90 -23.47
CA ALA A 429 -23.37 12.68 -22.37
C ALA A 429 -22.99 12.11 -21.01
N LYS A 430 -23.02 10.78 -20.85
CA LYS A 430 -22.58 10.11 -19.62
C LYS A 430 -21.08 10.30 -19.39
N ALA A 431 -20.25 10.18 -20.43
CA ALA A 431 -18.80 10.37 -20.32
C ALA A 431 -18.40 11.81 -19.96
N HIS A 432 -19.17 12.80 -20.44
CA HIS A 432 -18.89 14.22 -20.25
C HIS A 432 -19.79 14.92 -19.22
N GLN A 433 -20.68 14.18 -18.55
CA GLN A 433 -21.63 14.67 -17.54
C GLN A 433 -22.52 15.81 -18.08
N LEU A 434 -23.09 15.64 -19.28
CA LEU A 434 -23.97 16.63 -19.89
C LEU A 434 -25.40 16.55 -19.32
N ASN A 435 -25.99 17.71 -19.05
CA ASN A 435 -27.39 17.82 -18.62
C ASN A 435 -28.36 17.48 -19.78
N GLN A 436 -29.61 17.15 -19.45
CA GLN A 436 -30.61 16.73 -20.45
C GLN A 436 -30.82 17.77 -21.56
N ASP A 437 -30.84 19.06 -21.23
CA ASP A 437 -30.99 20.13 -22.22
C ASP A 437 -29.82 20.18 -23.21
N GLN A 438 -28.59 19.96 -22.71
CA GLN A 438 -27.39 19.90 -23.55
C GLN A 438 -27.41 18.67 -24.46
N GLN A 439 -27.96 17.55 -23.98
CA GLN A 439 -28.16 16.35 -24.79
C GLN A 439 -29.16 16.60 -25.92
N ASN A 440 -30.25 17.32 -25.64
CA ASN A 440 -31.26 17.67 -26.65
C ASN A 440 -30.68 18.62 -27.71
N VAL A 441 -29.94 19.66 -27.31
CA VAL A 441 -29.25 20.56 -28.27
C VAL A 441 -28.24 19.80 -29.11
N LEU A 442 -27.47 18.89 -28.50
CA LEU A 442 -26.52 18.06 -29.22
C LEU A 442 -27.22 17.12 -30.23
N LYS A 443 -28.37 16.56 -29.84
CA LYS A 443 -29.20 15.71 -30.70
C LYS A 443 -29.71 16.45 -31.93
N GLU A 444 -30.23 17.66 -31.74
CA GLU A 444 -30.71 18.48 -32.86
C GLU A 444 -29.56 18.91 -33.78
N ASN A 445 -28.41 19.32 -33.23
CA ASN A 445 -27.23 19.66 -34.03
C ASN A 445 -26.73 18.46 -34.86
N ILE A 446 -26.65 17.26 -34.26
CA ILE A 446 -26.20 16.06 -34.98
C ILE A 446 -27.19 15.67 -36.09
N LYS A 447 -28.50 15.78 -35.84
CA LYS A 447 -29.52 15.52 -36.88
C LYS A 447 -29.40 16.47 -38.07
N GLN A 448 -29.05 17.74 -37.83
CA GLN A 448 -28.82 18.73 -38.90
C GLN A 448 -27.61 18.40 -39.79
N TYR A 449 -26.63 17.64 -39.29
CA TYR A 449 -25.47 17.22 -40.08
C TYR A 449 -25.66 15.89 -40.82
N ILE A 450 -26.69 15.11 -40.46
CA ILE A 450 -26.96 13.78 -41.01
C ILE A 450 -28.08 13.81 -42.07
N ASN A 451 -29.03 14.74 -41.92
CA ASN A 451 -30.01 15.07 -42.97
C ASN A 451 -29.38 15.97 -44.01
#